data_AF-A0A9N9FHN7-F1
#
_entry.id   AF-A0A9N9FHN7-F1
#
_cell.length_a   1.000
_cell.length_b   1.000
_cell.length_c   1.000
_cell.angle_alpha   90.00
_cell.angle_beta   90.00
_cell.angle_gamma   90.00
#
_symmetry.space_group_name_H-M   'P 1'
#
loop_
_entity.id
_entity.type
_entity.pdbx_description
1 polymer ?
#
loop_
_entity_poly.entity_id
_entity_poly.type
_entity_poly.pdbx_seq_one_letter_code
_entity_poly.pdbx_strand_id
1 'polypeptide(L)'
;MIIKVRYTNLREVFSRNIVINKNIKLKELEAKIRERFDVGYDENVEIYYIDDDKDRIAISFEEELALAMENGKIQTLEIVTKPKTVDDICVYPDVPNGKEGECLEVLIESEYLTIANATNSDTKAWGTYIYTNDSDVVKTLVHSEKIKLPATAPPYNVIATLRFLPGCIKYIGSASQGDRT
;
A
#
# COMPACT_ATOMS: atom_id res chain seq x y z
N MET A 1 12.64 -20.69 16.02
CA MET A 1 11.84 -20.35 17.22
C MET A 1 10.37 -20.32 16.83
N ILE A 2 9.46 -20.65 17.75
CA ILE A 2 8.02 -20.57 17.50
C ILE A 2 7.49 -19.38 18.31
N ILE A 3 6.80 -18.47 17.63
CA ILE A 3 6.07 -17.37 18.26
C ILE A 3 4.58 -17.60 18.09
N LYS A 4 3.79 -17.16 19.08
CA LYS A 4 2.34 -17.13 18.96
C LYS A 4 1.93 -15.74 18.54
N VAL A 5 1.22 -15.61 17.43
CA VAL A 5 0.75 -14.33 16.93
C VAL A 5 -0.76 -14.28 17.05
N ARG A 6 -1.25 -13.25 17.72
CA ARG A 6 -2.67 -12.93 17.85
C ARG A 6 -3.00 -11.77 16.92
N TYR A 7 -4.02 -11.93 16.09
CA TYR A 7 -4.50 -10.89 15.19
C TYR A 7 -5.97 -10.60 15.52
N THR A 8 -6.30 -9.32 15.71
CA THR A 8 -7.66 -8.89 16.01
C THR A 8 -8.20 -8.10 14.83
N ASN A 9 -9.19 -8.64 14.12
CA ASN A 9 -9.85 -7.97 13.00
C ASN A 9 -11.33 -7.74 13.31
N LEU A 10 -11.78 -6.48 13.33
CA LEU A 10 -13.16 -5.94 13.34
C LEU A 10 -14.22 -6.55 14.29
N ARG A 11 -13.94 -7.66 14.99
CA ARG A 11 -14.69 -8.36 16.07
C ARG A 11 -14.16 -9.78 16.35
N GLU A 12 -13.29 -10.35 15.51
CA GLU A 12 -12.75 -11.71 15.68
C GLU A 12 -11.26 -11.70 16.01
N VAL A 13 -10.86 -12.62 16.90
CA VAL A 13 -9.48 -12.80 17.33
C VAL A 13 -8.96 -14.11 16.76
N PHE A 14 -8.00 -14.02 15.85
CA PHE A 14 -7.28 -15.15 15.30
C PHE A 14 -5.97 -15.34 16.07
N SER A 15 -5.53 -16.59 16.22
CA SER A 15 -4.20 -16.87 16.76
C SER A 15 -3.53 -17.96 15.94
N ARG A 16 -2.29 -17.73 15.53
CA ARG A 16 -1.49 -18.69 14.77
C ARG A 16 -0.09 -18.79 15.35
N ASN A 17 0.46 -19.99 15.35
CA ASN A 17 1.87 -20.19 15.68
C ASN A 17 2.70 -20.03 14.40
N ILE A 18 3.71 -19.18 14.44
CA ILE A 18 4.60 -18.90 13.29
C ILE A 18 6.02 -19.32 13.66
N VAL A 19 6.65 -20.07 12.76
CA VAL A 19 8.06 -20.44 12.87
C VAL A 19 8.92 -19.32 12.27
N ILE A 20 9.79 -18.76 13.10
CA ILE A 20 10.70 -17.68 12.73
C ILE A 20 12.16 -18.02 13.05
N ASN A 21 13.09 -17.41 12.34
CA ASN A 21 14.51 -17.43 12.69
C ASN A 21 14.76 -16.50 13.88
N LYS A 22 15.77 -16.83 14.70
CA LYS A 22 16.11 -16.04 15.90
C LYS A 22 16.57 -14.62 15.56
N ASN A 23 17.16 -14.43 14.38
CA ASN A 23 17.68 -13.17 13.89
C ASN A 23 16.81 -12.61 12.73
N ILE A 24 15.51 -12.88 12.76
CA ILE A 24 14.58 -12.34 11.75
C ILE A 24 14.55 -10.82 11.86
N LYS A 25 14.55 -10.13 10.72
CA LYS A 25 14.36 -8.67 10.66
C LYS A 25 12.89 -8.32 10.80
N LEU A 26 12.57 -7.12 11.30
CA LEU A 26 11.20 -6.65 11.49
C LEU A 26 10.39 -6.69 10.19
N LYS A 27 10.98 -6.23 9.07
CA LYS A 27 10.34 -6.26 7.74
C LYS A 27 10.02 -7.69 7.27
N GLU A 28 10.89 -8.66 7.56
CA GLU A 28 10.67 -10.07 7.21
C GLU A 28 9.59 -10.72 8.09
N LEU A 29 9.55 -10.35 9.38
CA LEU A 29 8.52 -10.77 10.31
C LEU A 29 7.14 -10.26 9.87
N GLU A 30 7.04 -8.97 9.52
CA GLU A 30 5.82 -8.36 9.00
C GLU A 30 5.33 -9.06 7.73
N ALA A 31 6.22 -9.33 6.77
CA ALA A 31 5.85 -10.04 5.54
C ALA A 31 5.28 -11.45 5.81
N LYS A 32 5.90 -12.20 6.74
CA LYS A 32 5.39 -13.52 7.15
C LYS A 32 4.04 -13.43 7.86
N ILE A 33 3.83 -12.40 8.67
CA ILE A 33 2.55 -12.14 9.32
C ILE A 33 1.49 -11.88 8.25
N ARG A 34 1.76 -10.98 7.31
CA ARG A 34 0.81 -10.61 6.25
C ARG A 34 0.37 -11.82 5.44
N GLU A 35 1.32 -12.65 5.01
CA GLU A 35 1.05 -13.92 4.31
C GLU A 35 0.20 -14.87 5.17
N ARG A 36 0.47 -14.95 6.48
CA ARG A 36 -0.20 -15.89 7.38
C ARG A 36 -1.61 -15.47 7.77
N PHE A 37 -1.91 -14.18 7.79
CA PHE A 37 -3.22 -13.66 8.19
C PHE A 37 -4.02 -13.09 7.02
N ASP A 38 -3.50 -13.20 5.79
CA ASP A 38 -4.10 -12.64 4.57
C ASP A 38 -4.36 -11.12 4.69
N VAL A 39 -3.39 -10.42 5.29
CA VAL A 39 -3.46 -8.97 5.50
C VAL A 39 -2.88 -8.26 4.29
N GLY A 40 -3.72 -7.47 3.62
CA GLY A 40 -3.35 -6.68 2.45
C GLY A 40 -2.33 -5.60 2.77
N TYR A 41 -1.55 -5.18 1.77
CA TYR A 41 -0.56 -4.09 1.92
C TYR A 41 -1.20 -2.70 2.11
N ASP A 42 -2.52 -2.58 1.99
CA ASP A 42 -3.33 -1.40 2.34
C ASP A 42 -3.57 -1.23 3.83
N GLU A 43 -3.17 -2.20 4.64
CA GLU A 43 -3.28 -2.09 6.08
C GLU A 43 -1.90 -1.86 6.68
N ASN A 44 -1.78 -0.82 7.52
CA ASN A 44 -0.64 -0.66 8.40
C ASN A 44 -0.72 -1.72 9.49
N VAL A 45 0.36 -2.49 9.65
CA VAL A 45 0.47 -3.57 10.62
C VAL A 45 1.29 -3.05 11.79
N GLU A 46 0.66 -2.88 12.94
CA GLU A 46 1.34 -2.58 14.19
C GLU A 46 1.54 -3.88 14.97
N ILE A 47 2.78 -4.15 15.36
CA ILE A 47 3.16 -5.34 16.10
C ILE A 47 3.44 -4.96 17.55
N TYR A 48 2.88 -5.72 18.47
CA TYR A 48 3.06 -5.53 19.90
C TYR A 48 3.56 -6.84 20.52
N TYR A 49 4.40 -6.77 21.54
CA TYR A 49 4.60 -7.90 22.45
C TYR A 49 3.95 -7.61 23.80
N ILE A 50 3.63 -8.69 24.51
CA ILE A 50 3.11 -8.63 25.87
C ILE A 50 4.26 -8.96 26.82
N ASP A 51 4.61 -8.03 27.69
CA ASP A 51 5.66 -8.25 28.68
C ASP A 51 5.17 -9.08 29.89
N ASP A 52 6.05 -9.28 30.88
CA ASP A 52 5.71 -10.05 32.07
C ASP A 52 4.65 -9.33 32.96
N ASP A 53 4.53 -8.00 32.84
CA ASP A 53 3.53 -7.18 33.54
C ASP A 53 2.18 -7.12 32.79
N LYS A 54 2.10 -7.76 31.61
CA LYS A 54 0.97 -7.79 30.68
C LYS A 54 0.69 -6.48 29.97
N ASP A 55 1.68 -5.60 29.90
CA ASP A 55 1.61 -4.38 29.12
C ASP A 55 1.84 -4.67 27.63
N ARG A 56 1.15 -3.91 26.79
CA ARG A 56 1.29 -3.96 25.32
C ARG A 56 2.40 -3.00 24.92
N ILE A 57 3.54 -3.55 24.55
CA ILE A 57 4.69 -2.76 24.12
C ILE A 57 4.79 -2.85 22.59
N ALA A 58 4.79 -1.70 21.92
CA ALA A 58 4.89 -1.63 20.47
C ALA A 58 6.30 -2.00 20.01
N ILE A 59 6.39 -2.69 18.88
CA ILE A 59 7.64 -3.02 18.18
C ILE A 59 7.65 -2.22 16.88
N SER A 60 8.39 -1.11 16.89
CA SER A 60 8.60 -0.21 15.76
C SER A 60 10.03 -0.28 15.23
N PHE A 61 10.98 -0.73 16.04
CA PHE A 61 12.40 -0.81 15.69
C PHE A 61 13.00 -2.21 15.93
N GLU A 62 14.14 -2.47 15.29
CA GLU A 62 14.85 -3.75 15.39
C GLU A 62 15.36 -4.03 16.83
N GLU A 63 15.74 -2.99 17.60
CA GLU A 63 16.16 -3.18 18.99
C GLU A 63 15.01 -3.66 19.89
N GLU A 64 13.81 -3.12 19.70
CA GLU A 64 12.61 -3.54 20.42
C GLU A 64 12.22 -4.98 20.04
N LEU A 65 12.39 -5.35 18.77
CA LEU A 65 12.21 -6.73 18.33
C LEU A 65 13.23 -7.66 19.00
N ALA A 66 14.50 -7.24 19.10
CA ALA A 66 15.52 -8.05 19.76
C ALA A 66 15.20 -8.27 21.25
N LEU A 67 14.80 -7.21 21.97
CA LEU A 67 14.35 -7.29 23.36
C LEU A 67 13.13 -8.22 23.50
N ALA A 68 12.16 -8.07 22.60
CA ALA A 68 10.99 -8.93 22.49
C ALA A 68 11.30 -10.36 22.02
N MET A 69 12.56 -10.73 21.77
CA MET A 69 12.95 -12.09 21.36
C MET A 69 14.01 -12.69 22.31
N GLU A 70 14.54 -11.91 23.24
CA GLU A 70 15.61 -12.31 24.15
C GLU A 70 15.09 -13.23 25.29
N ASN A 71 13.83 -13.10 25.67
CA ASN A 71 13.18 -13.97 26.63
C ASN A 71 12.86 -15.34 26.01
N GLY A 72 13.56 -16.40 26.45
CA GLY A 72 13.42 -17.79 25.99
C GLY A 72 12.06 -18.47 26.23
N LYS A 73 11.00 -17.71 26.53
CA LYS A 73 9.61 -18.17 26.54
C LYS A 73 9.00 -18.05 25.14
N ILE A 74 7.90 -18.75 24.89
CA ILE A 74 7.10 -18.55 23.68
C ILE A 74 6.51 -17.14 23.75
N GLN A 75 7.09 -16.22 22.96
CA GLN A 75 6.62 -14.85 22.83
C GLN A 75 5.21 -14.83 22.21
N THR A 76 4.28 -14.13 22.88
CA THR A 76 2.97 -13.83 22.29
C THR A 76 3.01 -12.43 21.72
N LEU A 77 3.00 -12.34 20.40
CA LEU A 77 2.82 -11.08 19.70
C LEU A 77 1.34 -10.82 19.47
N GLU A 78 0.94 -9.57 19.58
CA GLU A 78 -0.37 -9.10 19.16
C GLU A 78 -0.25 -8.14 17.99
N ILE A 79 -1.18 -8.24 17.06
CA ILE A 79 -1.17 -7.50 15.82
C ILE A 79 -2.47 -6.75 15.66
N VAL A 80 -2.33 -5.48 15.34
CA VAL A 80 -3.43 -4.58 15.03
C VAL A 80 -3.22 -4.09 13.61
N THR A 81 -4.19 -4.33 12.75
CA THR A 81 -4.24 -3.66 11.44
C THR A 81 -5.00 -2.37 11.57
N LYS A 82 -4.47 -1.33 10.94
CA LYS A 82 -5.15 -0.05 10.75
C LYS A 82 -5.21 0.23 9.25
N PRO A 83 -6.28 0.88 8.76
CA PRO A 83 -6.30 1.38 7.39
C PRO A 83 -5.06 2.25 7.19
N LYS A 84 -4.31 1.99 6.13
CA LYS A 84 -3.13 2.80 5.83
C LYS A 84 -3.58 4.23 5.55
N THR A 85 -3.16 5.15 6.40
CA THR A 85 -3.34 6.58 6.20
C THR A 85 -2.44 7.02 5.04
N VAL A 86 -2.93 7.96 4.25
CA VAL A 86 -2.22 8.58 3.13
C VAL A 86 -0.87 9.08 3.63
N ASP A 87 0.22 8.61 3.00
CA ASP A 87 1.58 8.91 3.43
C ASP A 87 2.01 10.31 2.97
N ASP A 88 1.53 10.77 1.81
CA ASP A 88 1.85 12.07 1.23
C ASP A 88 0.76 12.55 0.22
N ILE A 89 0.77 13.84 -0.13
CA ILE A 89 -0.17 14.48 -1.07
C ILE A 89 0.63 15.12 -2.21
N CYS A 90 0.23 14.83 -3.44
CA CYS A 90 0.74 15.42 -4.67
C CYS A 90 -0.38 16.17 -5.40
N VAL A 91 -0.03 17.20 -6.18
CA VAL A 91 -0.97 17.94 -7.02
C VAL A 91 -0.60 17.72 -8.48
N TYR A 92 -1.55 17.23 -9.28
CA TYR A 92 -1.34 17.08 -10.72
C TYR A 92 -1.14 18.47 -11.37
N PRO A 93 -0.14 18.66 -12.28
CA PRO A 93 0.55 17.65 -13.08
C PRO A 93 1.90 17.17 -12.53
N ASP A 94 2.21 17.41 -11.25
CA ASP A 94 3.46 16.91 -10.67
C ASP A 94 3.50 15.37 -10.68
N VAL A 95 4.67 14.82 -10.99
CA VAL A 95 4.83 13.37 -11.08
C VAL A 95 4.83 12.77 -9.68
N PRO A 96 3.88 11.88 -9.35
CA PRO A 96 3.84 11.24 -8.05
C PRO A 96 5.10 10.38 -7.85
N ASN A 97 5.79 10.59 -6.73
CA ASN A 97 6.97 9.81 -6.36
C ASN A 97 6.81 9.30 -4.93
N GLY A 98 7.15 8.04 -4.71
CA GLY A 98 6.97 7.36 -3.44
C GLY A 98 7.79 6.08 -3.37
N LYS A 99 7.95 5.56 -2.15
CA LYS A 99 8.64 4.30 -1.89
C LYS A 99 7.67 3.13 -2.02
N GLU A 100 8.23 1.95 -2.27
CA GLU A 100 7.45 0.71 -2.32
C GLU A 100 6.57 0.54 -1.08
N GLY A 101 5.28 0.32 -1.30
CA GLY A 101 4.27 0.17 -0.28
C GLY A 101 3.56 1.48 0.10
N GLU A 102 4.09 2.66 -0.22
CA GLU A 102 3.47 3.95 0.11
C GLU A 102 2.17 4.20 -0.67
N CYS A 103 1.21 4.85 0.01
CA CYS A 103 -0.05 5.30 -0.56
C CYS A 103 -0.02 6.83 -0.66
N LEU A 104 -0.09 7.36 -1.88
CA LEU A 104 -0.05 8.77 -2.18
C LEU A 104 -1.42 9.24 -2.67
N GLU A 105 -1.92 10.37 -2.17
CA GLU A 105 -3.07 11.03 -2.78
C GLU A 105 -2.62 12.05 -3.81
N VAL A 106 -3.23 12.00 -4.99
CA VAL A 106 -3.03 12.98 -6.05
C VAL A 106 -4.30 13.80 -6.20
N LEU A 107 -4.22 15.09 -5.90
CA LEU A 107 -5.26 16.05 -6.21
C LEU A 107 -5.18 16.42 -7.69
N ILE A 108 -6.27 16.17 -8.41
CA ILE A 108 -6.42 16.50 -9.82
C ILE A 108 -7.48 17.60 -9.92
N GLU A 109 -7.04 18.78 -10.32
CA GLU A 109 -7.94 19.92 -10.51
C GLU A 109 -8.85 19.73 -11.72
N SER A 110 -10.03 20.34 -11.67
CA SER A 110 -11.05 20.20 -12.71
C SER A 110 -10.56 20.53 -14.12
N GLU A 111 -9.61 21.45 -14.26
CA GLU A 111 -9.08 21.85 -15.57
C GLU A 111 -8.40 20.69 -16.31
N TYR A 112 -7.84 19.74 -15.56
CA TYR A 112 -7.16 18.57 -16.10
C TYR A 112 -8.13 17.41 -16.42
N LEU A 113 -9.34 17.44 -15.87
CA LEU A 113 -10.36 16.41 -16.02
C LEU A 113 -11.18 16.56 -17.31
N THR A 114 -10.49 16.61 -18.45
CA THR A 114 -11.13 16.70 -19.78
C THR A 114 -10.64 15.63 -20.73
N ILE A 115 -11.48 15.25 -21.69
CA ILE A 115 -11.09 14.34 -22.77
C ILE A 115 -9.84 14.86 -23.50
N ALA A 116 -9.77 16.17 -23.77
CA ALA A 116 -8.64 16.78 -24.46
C ALA A 116 -7.29 16.48 -23.76
N ASN A 117 -7.25 16.64 -22.44
CA ASN A 117 -6.03 16.39 -21.66
C ASN A 117 -5.68 14.89 -21.61
N ALA A 118 -6.66 14.00 -21.43
CA ALA A 118 -6.41 12.55 -21.41
C ALA A 118 -6.00 11.97 -22.78
N THR A 119 -6.39 12.64 -23.87
CA THR A 119 -6.02 12.25 -25.25
C THR A 119 -4.78 12.97 -25.78
N ASN A 120 -4.12 13.80 -24.96
CA ASN A 120 -2.92 14.49 -25.39
C ASN A 120 -1.82 13.48 -25.73
N SER A 121 -1.19 13.64 -26.89
CA SER A 121 -0.09 12.78 -27.37
C SER A 121 1.14 12.78 -26.47
N ASP A 122 1.31 13.86 -25.70
CA ASP A 122 2.41 13.98 -24.74
C ASP A 122 2.18 13.13 -23.47
N THR A 123 0.92 12.75 -23.21
CA THR A 123 0.54 11.90 -22.07
C THR A 123 0.49 10.43 -22.48
N LYS A 124 1.08 9.56 -21.68
CA LYS A 124 1.14 8.11 -21.94
C LYS A 124 0.73 7.35 -20.69
N ALA A 125 0.08 6.20 -20.88
CA ALA A 125 -0.18 5.26 -19.81
C ALA A 125 0.39 3.91 -20.24
N TRP A 126 1.30 3.37 -19.43
CA TRP A 126 1.95 2.11 -19.70
C TRP A 126 1.54 1.09 -18.66
N GLY A 127 0.73 0.12 -19.07
CA GLY A 127 0.24 -0.97 -18.23
C GLY A 127 -1.27 -1.06 -18.21
N THR A 128 -1.78 -2.04 -17.48
CA THR A 128 -3.22 -2.31 -17.35
C THR A 128 -3.50 -2.63 -15.89
N TYR A 129 -4.26 -1.76 -15.21
CA TYR A 129 -4.49 -1.75 -13.74
C TYR A 129 -3.25 -1.53 -12.87
N ILE A 130 -2.09 -2.02 -13.29
CA ILE A 130 -0.78 -1.72 -12.73
C ILE A 130 -0.03 -0.91 -13.78
N TYR A 131 0.35 0.31 -13.43
CA TYR A 131 0.99 1.25 -14.32
C TYR A 131 2.42 1.54 -13.88
N THR A 132 3.28 1.87 -14.84
CA THR A 132 4.63 2.36 -14.55
C THR A 132 4.57 3.76 -13.94
N ASN A 133 5.60 4.12 -13.18
CA ASN A 133 5.70 5.40 -12.48
C ASN A 133 5.79 6.63 -13.41
N ASP A 134 6.13 6.44 -14.69
CA ASP A 134 6.16 7.48 -15.72
C ASP A 134 4.84 7.60 -16.50
N SER A 135 3.78 6.90 -16.07
CA SER A 135 2.45 7.01 -16.66
C SER A 135 1.70 8.24 -16.15
N ASP A 136 0.96 8.91 -17.03
CA ASP A 136 0.10 10.04 -16.69
C ASP A 136 -1.11 9.60 -15.85
N VAL A 137 -1.30 10.23 -14.69
CA VAL A 137 -2.33 9.84 -13.72
C VAL A 137 -3.74 9.97 -14.33
N VAL A 138 -4.05 11.05 -15.03
CA VAL A 138 -5.38 11.27 -15.62
C VAL A 138 -5.68 10.19 -16.67
N LYS A 139 -4.71 9.91 -17.54
CA LYS A 139 -4.85 8.87 -18.57
C LYS A 139 -4.99 7.47 -17.96
N THR A 140 -4.26 7.15 -16.89
CA THR A 140 -4.37 5.85 -16.20
C THR A 140 -5.75 5.65 -15.54
N LEU A 141 -6.35 6.71 -14.99
CA LEU A 141 -7.69 6.66 -14.40
C LEU A 141 -8.77 6.42 -15.44
N VAL A 142 -8.65 7.03 -16.62
CA VAL A 142 -9.55 6.78 -17.76
C VAL A 142 -9.34 5.36 -18.29
N HIS A 143 -8.08 4.97 -18.50
CA HIS A 143 -7.71 3.65 -19.03
C HIS A 143 -8.15 2.50 -18.11
N SER A 144 -8.17 2.71 -16.80
CA SER A 144 -8.69 1.75 -15.80
C SER A 144 -10.20 1.84 -15.58
N GLU A 145 -10.90 2.65 -16.38
CA GLU A 145 -12.35 2.88 -16.31
C GLU A 145 -12.84 3.41 -14.95
N LYS A 146 -11.95 3.99 -14.14
CA LYS A 146 -12.28 4.56 -12.82
C LYS A 146 -13.01 5.89 -12.94
N ILE A 147 -12.71 6.65 -13.98
CA ILE A 147 -13.35 7.93 -14.28
C ILE A 147 -13.77 8.00 -15.74
N LYS A 148 -14.86 8.73 -16.02
CA LYS A 148 -15.25 9.13 -17.37
C LYS A 148 -15.11 10.63 -17.48
N LEU A 149 -14.26 11.09 -18.40
CA LEU A 149 -14.01 12.51 -18.54
C LEU A 149 -15.03 13.17 -19.47
N PRO A 150 -15.56 14.35 -19.09
CA PRO A 150 -16.35 15.18 -19.97
C PRO A 150 -15.48 15.92 -21.01
N ALA A 151 -16.13 16.49 -22.03
CA ALA A 151 -15.46 17.37 -23.00
C ALA A 151 -15.02 18.71 -22.39
N THR A 152 -15.72 19.17 -21.35
CA THR A 152 -15.46 20.43 -20.64
C THR A 152 -15.19 20.15 -19.17
N ALA A 153 -14.32 20.95 -18.54
CA ALA A 153 -13.94 20.79 -17.14
C ALA A 153 -15.18 20.64 -16.23
N PRO A 154 -15.26 19.58 -15.39
CA PRO A 154 -16.35 19.40 -14.44
C PRO A 154 -16.26 20.41 -13.29
N PRO A 155 -17.34 20.68 -12.54
CA PRO A 155 -17.33 21.62 -11.42
C PRO A 155 -16.72 21.03 -10.12
N TYR A 156 -15.89 19.99 -10.24
CA TYR A 156 -15.31 19.28 -9.11
C TYR A 156 -13.88 18.83 -9.39
N ASN A 157 -13.08 18.72 -8.34
CA ASN A 157 -11.76 18.11 -8.36
C ASN A 157 -11.87 16.62 -8.07
N VAL A 158 -10.86 15.85 -8.47
CA VAL A 158 -10.75 14.42 -8.18
C VAL A 158 -9.53 14.18 -7.29
N ILE A 159 -9.69 13.38 -6.25
CA ILE A 159 -8.57 12.86 -5.47
C ILE A 159 -8.38 11.40 -5.85
N ALA A 160 -7.19 11.07 -6.33
CA ALA A 160 -6.82 9.71 -6.71
C ALA A 160 -5.80 9.15 -5.73
N THR A 161 -6.08 7.99 -5.15
CA THR A 161 -5.12 7.28 -4.28
C THR A 161 -4.28 6.32 -5.12
N LEU A 162 -2.99 6.58 -5.18
CA LEU A 162 -1.99 5.74 -5.84
C LEU A 162 -1.26 4.89 -4.81
N ARG A 163 -0.92 3.66 -5.20
CA ARG A 163 -0.11 2.75 -4.39
C ARG A 163 1.16 2.39 -5.15
N PHE A 164 2.32 2.64 -4.56
CA PHE A 164 3.59 2.22 -5.12
C PHE A 164 3.82 0.74 -4.84
N LEU A 165 3.90 -0.06 -5.90
CA LEU A 165 4.18 -1.49 -5.80
C LEU A 165 5.69 -1.76 -5.94
N PRO A 166 6.20 -2.90 -5.43
CA PRO A 166 7.57 -3.32 -5.70
C PRO A 166 7.85 -3.44 -7.20
N GLY A 167 9.08 -3.16 -7.60
CA GLY A 167 9.50 -3.21 -9.01
C GLY A 167 9.14 -4.56 -9.67
N CYS A 168 8.37 -4.51 -10.76
CA CYS A 168 7.99 -5.70 -11.52
C CYS A 168 9.03 -6.00 -12.62
N ILE A 169 9.39 -7.28 -12.76
CA ILE A 169 10.34 -7.76 -13.80
C ILE A 169 9.74 -7.63 -15.21
N LYS A 170 8.39 -7.68 -15.31
CA LYS A 170 7.63 -7.53 -16.56
C LYS A 170 6.32 -6.81 -16.30
N TYR A 171 5.91 -5.96 -17.24
CA TYR A 171 4.60 -5.29 -17.25
C TYR A 171 3.78 -5.80 -18.42
N ILE A 172 2.50 -6.08 -18.17
CA ILE A 172 1.52 -6.42 -19.22
C ILE A 172 0.82 -5.11 -19.60
N GLY A 173 1.00 -4.68 -20.85
CA GLY A 173 0.31 -3.51 -21.41
C GLY A 173 -0.71 -3.92 -22.47
N SER A 174 -1.86 -3.27 -22.45
CA SER A 174 -2.88 -3.36 -23.50
C SER A 174 -3.31 -1.97 -23.92
N ALA A 175 -3.65 -1.78 -25.19
CA ALA A 175 -4.38 -0.60 -25.64
C ALA A 175 -5.87 -0.78 -25.27
N SER A 176 -6.29 -0.27 -24.10
CA SER A 176 -7.72 -0.04 -23.82
C SER A 176 -8.07 1.44 -24.00
N GLN A 177 -9.36 1.72 -24.27
CA GLN A 177 -9.91 2.98 -24.81
C GLN A 177 -9.06 4.23 -24.57
N GLY A 178 -8.27 4.61 -25.58
CA GLY A 178 -7.43 5.81 -25.56
C GLY A 178 -6.32 5.77 -26.60
N ASP A 179 -5.80 4.58 -26.90
CA ASP A 179 -4.81 4.38 -27.96
C ASP A 179 -5.51 3.94 -29.26
N ARG A 180 -6.04 4.92 -30.00
CA ARG A 180 -6.15 4.74 -31.45
C ARG A 180 -4.85 5.26 -32.06
N THR A 181 -3.98 4.33 -32.46
CA THR A 181 -2.97 4.58 -33.50
C THR A 181 -3.61 5.15 -34.76
#